data_AF-A0A482WYT8-F1
#
_entry.id   AF-A0A482WYT8-F1
#
_cell.length_a   1.000
_cell.length_b   1.000
_cell.length_c   1.000
_cell.angle_alpha   90.00
_cell.angle_beta   90.00
_cell.angle_gamma   90.00
#
_symmetry.space_group_name_H-M   'P 1'
#
loop_
_entity.id
_entity.type
_entity.pdbx_description
1 polymer ?
#
loop_
_entity_poly.entity_id
_entity_poly.type
_entity_poly.pdbx_seq_one_letter_code
_entity_poly.pdbx_strand_id
1 'polypeptide(L)'
;MVFHSHPFTVVTVVLWDKIILRGENAVLDFKNINTKYYFWDDGNGLKGNKNVTLSLSWNIIPNAGFLPSIFATGRHVFKFPSDYTMERI
;
A
#
# COMPACT_ATOMS: atom_id res chain seq x y z
N MET A 1 -6.17 -11.56 -17.48
CA MET A 1 -7.47 -10.85 -17.38
C MET A 1 -7.22 -9.44 -17.87
N VAL A 2 -7.83 -9.03 -18.98
CA VAL A 2 -7.55 -7.73 -19.62
C VAL A 2 -8.53 -6.69 -19.08
N PHE A 3 -8.03 -5.60 -18.50
CA PHE A 3 -8.87 -4.50 -18.01
C PHE A 3 -8.95 -3.40 -19.07
N HIS A 4 -10.17 -3.00 -19.44
CA HIS A 4 -10.44 -1.78 -20.23
C HIS A 4 -10.33 -0.54 -19.32
N SER A 5 -9.63 0.49 -19.81
CA SER A 5 -9.32 1.72 -19.08
C SER A 5 -10.51 2.67 -18.97
N HIS A 6 -10.92 2.96 -17.73
CA HIS A 6 -11.68 4.15 -17.37
C HIS A 6 -10.69 5.23 -16.89
N PRO A 7 -10.87 6.51 -17.24
CA PRO A 7 -9.84 7.56 -17.06
C PRO A 7 -9.57 8.00 -15.61
N PHE A 8 -10.08 7.29 -14.59
CA PHE A 8 -9.88 7.64 -13.18
C PHE A 8 -9.67 6.44 -12.26
N THR A 9 -9.08 5.35 -12.74
CA THR A 9 -8.79 4.21 -11.86
C THR A 9 -7.55 4.49 -11.02
N VAL A 10 -7.75 4.87 -9.75
CA VAL A 10 -6.68 4.85 -8.74
C VAL A 10 -6.33 3.39 -8.46
N VAL A 11 -5.12 2.98 -8.83
CA VAL A 11 -4.61 1.64 -8.51
C VAL A 11 -4.14 1.63 -7.06
N THR A 12 -4.68 0.71 -6.26
CA THR A 12 -4.27 0.49 -4.88
C THR A 12 -3.69 -0.90 -4.73
N VAL A 13 -2.54 -1.00 -4.06
CA VAL A 13 -1.84 -2.26 -3.80
C VAL A 13 -1.45 -2.31 -2.33
N VAL A 14 -1.59 -3.48 -1.71
CA VAL A 14 -1.18 -3.71 -0.31
C VAL A 14 0.22 -4.30 -0.29
N LEU A 15 1.15 -3.63 0.41
CA LEU A 15 2.54 -4.09 0.52
C LEU A 15 2.76 -5.03 1.70
N TRP A 16 1.94 -4.86 2.74
CA TRP A 16 2.04 -5.56 4.00
C TRP A 16 0.71 -5.45 4.76
N ASP A 17 0.37 -6.47 5.52
CA ASP A 17 -0.76 -6.49 6.44
C ASP A 17 -0.37 -7.23 7.73
N LYS A 18 -1.08 -6.90 8.81
CA LYS A 18 -1.04 -7.64 10.07
C LYS A 18 -2.43 -7.65 10.69
N ILE A 19 -2.85 -8.82 11.15
CA ILE A 19 -4.02 -8.99 12.01
C ILE A 19 -3.53 -8.83 13.45
N ILE A 20 -4.18 -7.96 14.22
CA ILE A 20 -3.95 -7.80 15.66
C ILE A 20 -5.19 -8.35 16.36
N LEU A 21 -5.00 -9.38 17.17
CA LEU A 21 -6.09 -10.02 17.90
C LEU A 21 -6.44 -9.21 19.17
N ARG A 22 -7.65 -9.44 19.69
CA ARG A 22 -8.11 -8.80 20.93
C ARG A 22 -7.15 -9.13 22.08
N GLY A 23 -6.68 -8.09 22.77
CA GLY A 23 -5.76 -8.22 23.90
C GLY A 23 -4.29 -8.20 23.51
N GLU A 24 -3.96 -8.19 22.22
CA GLU A 24 -2.58 -7.99 21.75
C GLU A 24 -2.17 -6.51 21.80
N ASN A 25 -0.86 -6.26 21.81
CA ASN A 25 -0.32 -4.92 21.72
C ASN A 25 -0.56 -4.34 20.31
N ALA A 26 -1.33 -3.25 20.26
CA ALA A 26 -1.65 -2.54 19.03
C ALA A 26 -0.66 -1.43 18.66
N VAL A 27 0.40 -1.21 19.46
CA VAL A 27 1.48 -0.28 19.12
C VAL A 27 2.38 -0.94 18.07
N LEU A 28 2.46 -0.30 16.90
CA LEU A 28 3.30 -0.75 15.80
C LEU A 28 4.61 0.07 15.77
N ASP A 29 5.74 -0.58 16.06
CA ASP A 29 7.08 -0.02 15.83
C ASP A 29 7.86 -0.95 14.90
N PHE A 30 7.89 -0.59 13.62
CA PHE A 30 8.48 -1.39 12.56
C PHE A 30 9.51 -0.57 11.80
N LYS A 31 10.69 -1.16 11.59
CA LYS A 31 11.78 -0.57 10.81
C LYS A 31 12.30 -1.62 9.84
N ASN A 32 12.56 -1.21 8.60
CA ASN A 32 13.14 -2.06 7.55
C ASN A 32 12.37 -3.38 7.34
N ILE A 33 11.04 -3.33 7.42
CA ILE A 33 10.22 -4.50 7.16
C ILE A 33 10.26 -4.84 5.68
N ASN A 34 10.44 -6.12 5.37
CA ASN A 34 10.29 -6.62 4.01
C ASN A 34 8.81 -6.56 3.61
N THR A 35 8.55 -6.19 2.37
CA THR A 35 7.19 -6.27 1.80
C THR A 35 6.74 -7.72 1.78
N LYS A 36 5.53 -7.98 2.29
CA LYS A 36 4.90 -9.31 2.22
C LYS A 36 4.44 -9.61 0.80
N TYR A 37 3.97 -8.58 0.11
CA TYR A 37 3.55 -8.65 -1.28
C TYR A 37 4.42 -7.72 -2.11
N TYR A 38 5.27 -8.32 -2.93
CA TYR A 38 6.00 -7.59 -3.95
C TYR A 38 5.03 -7.20 -5.06
N PHE A 39 5.17 -5.97 -5.55
CA PHE A 39 4.54 -5.56 -6.79
C PHE A 39 5.63 -5.08 -7.75
N TRP A 40 5.36 -5.20 -9.03
CA TRP A 40 6.25 -4.78 -10.10
C TRP A 40 5.49 -3.80 -10.98
N ASP A 41 6.16 -2.74 -11.42
CA ASP A 41 5.63 -1.89 -12.47
C ASP A 41 5.88 -2.58 -13.82
N ASP A 42 4.83 -2.73 -14.62
CA ASP A 42 4.94 -3.21 -16.00
C ASP A 42 5.39 -2.09 -16.97
N GLY A 43 5.56 -0.88 -16.46
CA GLY A 43 6.05 0.30 -17.16
C GLY A 43 4.96 1.30 -17.53
N ASN A 44 3.68 1.01 -17.24
CA ASN A 44 2.54 1.82 -17.68
C ASN A 44 1.79 2.56 -16.56
N GLY A 45 2.32 2.64 -15.32
CA GLY A 45 1.62 3.37 -14.24
C GLY A 45 2.49 4.05 -13.19
N LEU A 46 3.70 3.54 -12.92
CA LEU A 46 4.54 4.07 -11.84
C LEU A 46 5.81 4.75 -12.37
N LYS A 47 6.36 4.30 -13.49
CA LYS A 47 7.50 4.94 -14.16
C LYS A 47 7.26 6.44 -14.37
N GLY A 48 8.16 7.27 -13.83
CA GLY A 48 8.05 8.74 -13.87
C GLY A 48 6.95 9.35 -13.02
N ASN A 49 6.17 8.56 -12.28
CA ASN A 49 5.07 9.05 -11.46
C ASN A 49 5.57 9.68 -10.16
N LYS A 50 5.29 10.98 -9.98
CA LYS A 50 5.73 11.77 -8.83
C LYS A 50 4.74 11.80 -7.67
N ASN A 51 3.57 11.17 -7.83
CA ASN A 51 2.46 11.26 -6.88
C ASN A 51 1.99 9.87 -6.44
N VAL A 52 2.93 9.02 -6.03
CA VAL A 52 2.63 7.70 -5.49
C VAL A 52 2.57 7.80 -3.96
N THR A 53 1.41 7.56 -3.38
CA THR A 53 1.19 7.72 -1.93
C THR A 53 1.18 6.38 -1.23
N LEU A 54 2.01 6.24 -0.19
CA LEU A 54 1.93 5.17 0.80
C LEU A 54 1.15 5.69 2.02
N SER A 55 0.09 4.97 2.35
CA SER A 55 -0.76 5.25 3.50
C SER A 55 -1.00 3.98 4.31
N LEU A 56 -1.26 4.15 5.60
CA LEU A 56 -1.73 3.08 6.47
C LEU A 56 -3.24 3.22 6.66
N SER A 57 -3.95 2.10 6.58
CA SER A 57 -5.36 2.02 6.93
C SER A 57 -5.64 0.68 7.61
N TRP A 58 -6.64 0.63 8.49
CA TRP A 58 -7.05 -0.61 9.14
C TRP A 58 -8.55 -0.65 9.35
N ASN A 59 -9.07 -1.87 9.43
CA ASN A 59 -10.45 -2.13 9.81
C ASN A 59 -10.51 -2.55 11.28
N ILE A 60 -11.55 -2.10 11.98
CA ILE A 60 -11.88 -2.60 13.32
C ILE A 60 -13.06 -3.56 13.17
N ILE A 61 -12.87 -4.81 13.59
CA ILE A 61 -13.90 -5.84 13.52
C ILE A 61 -14.43 -6.09 14.95
N PRO A 62 -15.55 -5.47 15.37
CA PRO A 62 -16.14 -5.79 16.66
C PRO A 62 -16.92 -7.10 16.60
N ASN A 63 -17.26 -7.63 17.77
CA ASN A 63 -18.08 -8.85 17.86
C ASN A 63 -19.52 -8.63 17.37
N ALA A 64 -20.01 -7.38 17.43
CA ALA A 64 -21.31 -6.96 16.91
C ALA A 64 -21.29 -5.46 16.60
N GLY A 65 -22.11 -5.02 15.64
CA GLY A 65 -22.30 -3.61 15.30
C GLY A 65 -21.49 -3.13 14.10
N PHE A 66 -21.15 -1.84 14.09
CA PHE A 66 -20.50 -1.14 12.98
C PHE A 66 -19.08 -1.66 12.70
N LEU A 67 -18.65 -1.65 11.44
CA LEU A 67 -17.31 -2.06 10.99
C LEU A 67 -16.52 -0.83 10.52
N PRO A 68 -15.81 -0.11 11.41
CA PRO A 68 -15.04 1.06 11.02
C PRO A 68 -13.89 0.68 10.08
N SER A 69 -13.70 1.50 9.04
CA SER A 69 -12.48 1.56 8.25
C SER A 69 -11.81 2.90 8.50
N ILE A 70 -10.56 2.86 8.96
CA ILE A 70 -9.84 4.05 9.45
C ILE A 70 -8.60 4.25 8.59
N PHE A 71 -8.39 5.49 8.15
CA PHE A 71 -7.14 5.93 7.53
C PHE A 71 -6.25 6.61 8.57
N ALA A 72 -4.96 6.28 8.56
CA ALA A 72 -3.98 6.99 9.35
C ALA A 72 -3.90 8.47 8.93
N THR A 73 -3.63 9.35 9.88
CA THR A 73 -3.38 10.77 9.59
C THR A 73 -2.09 10.96 8.77
N GLY A 74 -1.10 10.07 8.94
CA GLY A 74 0.18 10.11 8.25
C GLY A 74 0.17 9.38 6.91
N ARG A 75 0.89 9.95 5.94
CA ARG A 75 1.13 9.37 4.60
C ARG A 75 2.46 9.85 4.06
N HIS A 76 3.06 9.06 3.18
CA HIS A 76 4.33 9.39 2.54
C HIS A 76 4.15 9.38 1.02
N VAL A 77 4.76 10.35 0.33
CA VAL A 77 4.68 10.45 -1.14
C VAL A 77 6.04 10.13 -1.75
N PHE A 78 6.05 9.12 -2.60
CA PHE A 78 7.22 8.71 -3.37
C PHE A 78 7.20 9.32 -4.76
N LYS A 79 8.40 9.63 -5.26
CA LYS A 79 8.64 10.01 -6.65
C LYS A 79 9.40 8.88 -7.32
N PHE A 80 8.73 8.16 -8.20
CA PHE A 80 9.36 7.11 -8.97
C PHE A 80 10.26 7.70 -10.07
N PRO A 81 11.38 7.04 -10.38
CA PRO A 81 12.32 7.53 -11.37
C PRO A 81 11.71 7.47 -12.78
N SER A 82 12.22 8.31 -13.68
CA SER A 82 11.83 8.25 -15.10
C SER A 82 12.32 7.00 -15.78
N ASP A 83 13.33 6.30 -15.23
CA ASP A 83 13.91 5.08 -15.77
C ASP A 83 14.33 4.15 -14.63
N TYR A 84 14.07 2.86 -14.81
CA TYR A 84 14.51 1.83 -13.88
C TYR A 84 15.93 1.39 -14.19
N THR A 85 16.71 1.11 -13.15
CA THR A 85 18.06 0.57 -13.29
C THR A 85 18.00 -0.82 -13.93
N MET A 86 18.72 -1.01 -15.03
CA MET A 86 18.87 -2.29 -15.72
C MET A 86 20.00 -3.16 -15.13
N GLU A 87 20.61 -2.72 -14.03
CA GLU A 87 21.75 -3.44 -13.43
C GLU A 87 21.29 -4.77 -12.82
N ARG A 88 21.75 -5.84 -13.48
CA ARG A 88 21.81 -7.17 -12.90
C ARG A 88 23.10 -7.24 -12.07
N ILE A 89 22.97 -7.08 -10.76
CA ILE A 89 24.04 -7.47 -9.82
C ILE A 89 24.12 -9.00 -9.79
#